data_AF-A0A4R2IBX2-F1
#
_entry.id   AF-A0A4R2IBX2-F1
#
_cell.length_a   1.000
_cell.length_b   1.000
_cell.length_c   1.000
_cell.angle_alpha   90.00
_cell.angle_beta   90.00
_cell.angle_gamma   90.00
#
_symmetry.space_group_name_H-M   'P 1'
#
loop_
_entity.id
_entity.type
_entity.pdbx_description
1 polymer ?
#
loop_
_entity_poly.entity_id
_entity_poly.type
_entity_poly.pdbx_seq_one_letter_code
_entity_poly.pdbx_strand_id
1 'polypeptide(L)'
;MRIVLAVTLMLAAAGARAAEPAPASAPELDVLALEEGVWDAVIEFPPAKPGEKPTRATGVQTNTFVTGKRWIRNDFEVDAKYGGHGTWGYDPRKQRYVGIWVDSNTDYIRLDEGVWDAASKTMTWTAELRQPEPHPPAKYRMTEEFRGGTRVLTMTAIGPRSGKEVPLGTITFTRRAAR
;
A
#
# COMPACT_ATOMS: atom_id res chain seq x y z
N MET A 1 20.26 -75.90 26.90
CA MET A 1 18.89 -75.35 26.89
C MET A 1 18.97 -73.95 26.32
N ARG A 2 18.28 -73.72 25.20
CA ARG A 2 18.36 -72.53 24.34
C ARG A 2 17.48 -71.42 24.90
N ILE A 3 17.98 -70.19 25.02
CA ILE A 3 17.16 -68.97 24.97
C ILE A 3 17.95 -67.93 24.18
N VAL A 4 17.56 -67.74 22.92
CA VAL A 4 18.01 -66.64 22.06
C VAL A 4 17.03 -65.49 22.29
N LEU A 5 17.48 -64.39 22.90
CA LEU A 5 16.69 -63.18 23.09
C LEU A 5 16.85 -62.32 21.83
N ALA A 6 15.85 -62.32 20.96
CA ALA A 6 15.79 -61.45 19.79
C ALA A 6 15.38 -60.03 20.23
N VAL A 7 16.33 -59.10 20.21
CA VAL A 7 16.05 -57.67 20.39
C VAL A 7 15.73 -57.10 19.01
N THR A 8 14.45 -56.83 18.76
CA THR A 8 14.00 -56.15 17.54
C THR A 8 14.26 -54.65 17.70
N LEU A 9 15.26 -54.13 17.00
CA LEU A 9 15.52 -52.70 16.89
C LEU A 9 14.43 -52.09 15.98
N MET A 10 13.46 -51.36 16.55
CA MET A 10 12.58 -50.50 15.76
C MET A 10 13.36 -49.26 15.34
N LEU A 11 13.69 -49.15 14.05
CA LEU A 11 14.08 -47.86 13.46
C LEU A 11 12.85 -46.95 13.42
N ALA A 12 12.81 -45.96 14.30
CA ALA A 12 11.91 -44.84 14.15
C ALA A 12 12.40 -43.97 12.98
N ALA A 13 11.76 -44.11 11.82
CA ALA A 13 11.96 -43.19 10.70
C ALA A 13 11.42 -41.81 11.12
N ALA A 14 12.31 -40.92 11.56
CA ALA A 14 12.03 -39.50 11.67
C ALA A 14 11.79 -38.98 10.25
N GLY A 15 10.52 -38.85 9.87
CA GLY A 15 10.13 -38.22 8.62
C GLY A 15 10.62 -36.78 8.61
N ALA A 16 11.71 -36.52 7.91
CA ALA A 16 12.06 -35.18 7.48
C ALA A 16 10.90 -34.69 6.60
N ARG A 17 10.00 -33.89 7.17
CA ARG A 17 9.11 -33.06 6.36
C ARG A 17 10.04 -32.17 5.55
N ALA A 18 10.16 -32.46 4.25
CA ALA A 18 10.69 -31.51 3.31
C ALA A 18 9.93 -30.20 3.56
N ALA A 19 10.67 -29.14 3.89
CA ALA A 19 10.07 -27.82 3.96
C ALA A 19 9.41 -27.58 2.60
N GLU A 20 8.08 -27.40 2.60
CA GLU A 20 7.38 -27.01 1.38
C GLU A 20 8.11 -25.78 0.84
N PRO A 21 8.48 -25.76 -0.46
CA PRO A 21 9.07 -24.56 -1.04
C PRO A 21 8.12 -23.41 -0.73
N ALA A 22 8.66 -22.35 -0.11
CA ALA A 22 7.88 -21.16 0.17
C ALA A 22 7.14 -20.78 -1.13
N PRO A 23 5.81 -20.57 -1.09
CA PRO A 23 5.09 -20.24 -2.31
C PRO A 23 5.78 -19.03 -2.93
N ALA A 24 6.15 -19.16 -4.21
CA ALA A 24 6.63 -18.02 -5.00
C ALA A 24 5.68 -16.84 -4.77
N SER A 25 6.21 -15.62 -4.64
CA SER A 25 5.37 -14.44 -4.50
C SER A 25 4.30 -14.48 -5.60
N ALA A 26 3.03 -14.40 -5.20
CA ALA A 26 1.97 -14.24 -6.19
C ALA A 26 2.28 -12.96 -6.98
N PRO A 27 2.05 -12.89 -8.30
CA PRO A 27 2.34 -11.70 -9.12
C PRO A 27 1.83 -10.39 -8.52
N GLU A 28 0.77 -10.46 -7.71
CA GLU A 28 0.21 -9.33 -6.98
C GLU A 28 1.12 -8.80 -5.86
N LEU A 29 1.91 -9.66 -5.21
CA LEU A 29 2.92 -9.22 -4.24
C LEU A 29 4.12 -8.54 -4.93
N ASP A 30 4.42 -8.89 -6.18
CA ASP A 30 5.46 -8.20 -6.95
C ASP A 30 5.05 -6.75 -7.29
N VAL A 31 3.74 -6.47 -7.42
CA VAL A 31 3.23 -5.10 -7.56
C VAL A 31 3.51 -4.29 -6.30
N LEU A 32 3.34 -4.86 -5.10
CA LEU A 32 3.72 -4.19 -3.85
C LEU A 32 5.22 -3.92 -3.78
N ALA A 33 6.07 -4.70 -4.44
CA ALA A 33 7.51 -4.43 -4.47
C ALA A 33 7.85 -3.16 -5.26
N LEU A 34 6.95 -2.68 -6.13
CA LEU A 34 7.13 -1.38 -6.80
C LEU A 34 7.14 -0.23 -5.80
N GLU A 35 6.44 -0.36 -4.67
CA GLU A 35 6.36 0.64 -3.60
C GLU A 35 7.63 0.74 -2.76
N GLU A 36 8.31 -0.39 -2.52
CA GLU A 36 9.38 -0.52 -1.52
C GLU A 36 10.52 0.48 -1.74
N GLY A 37 10.97 1.17 -0.69
CA GLY A 37 12.09 2.09 -0.74
C GLY A 37 11.75 3.49 -0.20
N VAL A 38 12.66 4.43 -0.43
CA VAL A 38 12.49 5.83 -0.01
C VAL A 38 12.26 6.69 -1.25
N TRP A 39 11.27 7.56 -1.17
CA TRP A 39 10.81 8.41 -2.27
C TRP A 39 10.77 9.87 -1.83
N ASP A 40 11.35 10.75 -2.65
CA ASP A 40 11.12 12.18 -2.56
C ASP A 40 9.80 12.52 -3.23
N ALA A 41 8.96 13.32 -2.57
CA ALA A 41 7.64 13.69 -3.04
C ALA A 41 7.57 15.19 -3.32
N VAL A 42 6.97 15.55 -4.46
CA VAL A 42 6.53 16.91 -4.77
C VAL A 42 5.02 16.88 -4.90
N ILE A 43 4.33 17.61 -4.02
CA ILE A 43 2.88 17.71 -3.99
C ILE A 43 2.49 19.00 -4.70
N GLU A 44 1.55 18.92 -5.64
CA GLU A 44 0.94 20.08 -6.29
C GLU A 44 -0.55 20.11 -5.96
N PHE A 45 -0.99 21.22 -5.35
CA PHE A 45 -2.39 21.45 -5.01
C PHE A 45 -3.03 22.37 -6.06
N PRO A 46 -4.26 22.08 -6.50
CA PRO A 46 -4.99 22.96 -7.39
C PRO A 46 -5.22 24.32 -6.72
N PRO A 47 -5.37 25.40 -7.49
CA PRO A 47 -5.62 26.72 -6.93
C PRO A 47 -6.96 26.74 -6.19
N ALA A 48 -6.99 27.38 -5.02
CA ALA A 48 -8.19 27.48 -4.20
C ALA A 48 -9.28 28.36 -4.85
N LYS A 49 -8.87 29.29 -5.74
CA LYS A 49 -9.78 30.15 -6.50
C LYS A 49 -9.40 30.19 -7.98
N PRO A 50 -10.38 30.43 -8.88
CA PRO A 50 -10.09 30.67 -10.28
C PRO A 50 -9.10 31.83 -10.47
N GLY A 51 -8.05 31.62 -11.26
CA GLY A 51 -7.03 32.63 -11.56
C GLY A 51 -5.86 32.71 -10.58
N GLU A 52 -5.90 31.97 -9.46
CA GLU A 52 -4.74 31.83 -8.57
C GLU A 52 -3.77 30.76 -9.11
N LYS A 53 -2.50 30.83 -8.68
CA LYS A 53 -1.48 29.83 -9.05
C LYS A 53 -1.63 28.58 -8.16
N PRO A 54 -1.33 27.37 -8.67
CA PRO A 54 -1.16 26.17 -7.85
C PRO A 54 -0.14 26.40 -6.74
N THR A 55 -0.33 25.73 -5.61
CA THR A 55 0.64 25.72 -4.51
C THR A 55 1.37 24.38 -4.47
N ARG A 56 2.56 24.36 -3.84
CA ARG A 56 3.41 23.18 -3.79
C ARG A 56 3.94 22.92 -2.39
N ALA A 57 4.17 21.66 -2.07
CA ALA A 57 4.84 21.19 -0.86
C ALA A 57 5.81 20.05 -1.19
N THR A 58 6.74 19.75 -0.29
CA THR A 58 7.70 18.67 -0.46
C THR A 58 7.63 17.67 0.68
N GLY A 59 7.87 16.40 0.38
CA GLY A 59 7.79 15.34 1.37
C GLY A 59 8.71 14.18 1.09
N VAL A 60 8.70 13.22 2.02
CA VAL A 60 9.46 11.98 1.93
C VAL A 60 8.55 10.83 2.32
N GLN A 61 8.48 9.82 1.45
CA GLN A 61 7.74 8.59 1.70
C GLN A 61 8.73 7.44 1.88
N THR A 62 8.60 6.68 2.97
CA THR A 62 9.38 5.48 3.23
C THR A 62 8.47 4.27 3.25
N ASN A 63 8.78 3.28 2.42
CA ASN A 63 8.03 2.06 2.22
C ASN A 63 8.90 0.85 2.57
N THR A 64 8.45 0.04 3.52
CA THR A 64 9.19 -1.15 3.98
C THR A 64 8.25 -2.34 4.10
N PHE A 65 8.65 -3.50 3.59
CA PHE A 65 7.88 -4.72 3.81
C PHE A 65 7.84 -5.09 5.30
N VAL A 66 6.64 -5.48 5.75
CA VAL A 66 6.47 -6.19 7.02
C VAL A 66 7.04 -7.61 6.86
N THR A 67 7.44 -8.23 7.97
CA THR A 67 7.93 -9.62 8.01
C THR A 67 7.04 -10.55 7.17
N GLY A 68 7.66 -11.31 6.27
CA GLY A 68 6.97 -12.21 5.35
C GLY A 68 6.51 -11.58 4.03
N LYS A 69 6.82 -10.29 3.77
CA LYS A 69 6.62 -9.60 2.48
C LYS A 69 5.20 -9.68 1.90
N ARG A 70 4.19 -9.81 2.76
CA ARG A 70 2.77 -9.80 2.37
C ARG A 70 2.09 -8.45 2.52
N TRP A 71 2.64 -7.62 3.39
CA TRP A 71 2.16 -6.29 3.70
C TRP A 71 3.33 -5.34 3.60
N ILE A 72 3.07 -4.13 3.12
CA ILE A 72 4.02 -3.04 3.10
C ILE A 72 3.55 -1.94 4.03
N ARG A 73 4.46 -1.48 4.88
CA ARG A 73 4.27 -0.34 5.76
C ARG A 73 4.70 0.91 5.01
N ASN A 74 3.87 1.94 5.06
CA ASN A 74 4.17 3.25 4.51
C ASN A 74 4.23 4.32 5.59
N ASP A 75 5.30 5.09 5.61
CA ASP A 75 5.49 6.31 6.39
C ASP A 75 5.61 7.50 5.42
N PHE A 76 4.87 8.59 5.64
CA PHE A 76 4.92 9.79 4.79
C PHE A 76 4.96 11.07 5.60
N GLU A 77 5.90 11.95 5.29
CA GLU A 77 6.08 13.25 5.95
C GLU A 77 6.13 14.36 4.90
N VAL A 78 5.46 15.49 5.17
CA VAL A 78 5.45 16.67 4.29
C VAL A 78 5.76 17.92 5.09
N ASP A 79 6.81 18.65 4.68
CA ASP A 79 7.31 19.90 5.28
C ASP A 79 7.36 19.91 6.83
N ALA A 80 7.55 18.74 7.47
CA ALA A 80 7.47 18.52 8.92
C ALA A 80 6.16 18.99 9.61
N LYS A 81 5.11 19.27 8.83
CA LYS A 81 3.80 19.76 9.30
C LYS A 81 2.70 18.71 9.14
N TYR A 82 2.89 17.79 8.22
CA TYR A 82 2.00 16.67 7.99
C TYR A 82 2.77 15.36 8.15
N GLY A 83 2.15 14.42 8.85
CA GLY A 83 2.63 13.05 9.00
C GLY A 83 1.48 12.09 8.76
N GLY A 84 1.73 11.08 7.93
CA GLY A 84 0.79 10.01 7.64
C GLY A 84 1.46 8.66 7.65
N HIS A 85 0.68 7.63 7.92
CA HIS A 85 1.13 6.26 7.97
C HIS A 85 0.05 5.31 7.45
N GLY A 86 0.47 4.26 6.77
CA GLY A 86 -0.43 3.25 6.25
C GLY A 86 0.17 1.85 6.21
N THR A 87 -0.69 0.89 5.93
CA THR A 87 -0.28 -0.48 5.63
C THR A 87 -1.14 -1.00 4.48
N TRP A 88 -0.49 -1.45 3.41
CA TRP A 88 -1.16 -2.02 2.23
C TRP A 88 -0.73 -3.47 2.02
N GLY A 89 -1.60 -4.26 1.40
CA GLY A 89 -1.39 -5.67 1.08
C GLY A 89 -2.35 -6.13 -0.01
N TYR A 90 -2.39 -7.44 -0.25
CA TYR A 90 -3.31 -8.05 -1.19
C TYR A 90 -4.23 -9.06 -0.49
N ASP A 91 -5.54 -8.91 -0.67
CA ASP A 91 -6.56 -9.84 -0.21
C ASP A 91 -6.91 -10.81 -1.35
N PRO A 92 -6.50 -12.10 -1.28
CA PRO A 92 -6.75 -13.06 -2.35
C PRO A 92 -8.21 -13.51 -2.43
N ARG A 93 -9.02 -13.31 -1.38
CA ARG A 93 -10.46 -13.61 -1.41
C ARG A 93 -11.21 -12.53 -2.15
N LYS A 94 -10.86 -11.27 -1.92
CA LYS A 94 -11.42 -10.13 -2.65
C LYS A 94 -10.82 -9.94 -4.04
N GLN A 95 -9.62 -10.47 -4.27
CA GLN A 95 -8.78 -10.17 -5.44
C GLN A 95 -8.57 -8.67 -5.60
N ARG A 96 -8.22 -8.03 -4.49
CA ARG A 96 -8.01 -6.58 -4.38
C ARG A 96 -6.78 -6.31 -3.54
N TYR A 97 -6.09 -5.22 -3.89
CA TYR A 97 -5.19 -4.59 -2.94
C TYR A 97 -6.03 -3.93 -1.86
N VAL A 98 -5.57 -3.98 -0.63
CA VAL A 98 -6.30 -3.44 0.51
C VAL A 98 -5.35 -2.69 1.41
N GLY A 99 -5.83 -1.69 2.11
CA GLY A 99 -5.09 -1.17 3.24
C GLY A 99 -5.78 -0.08 4.00
N ILE A 100 -5.00 0.51 4.91
CA ILE A 100 -5.44 1.53 5.84
C ILE A 100 -4.48 2.70 5.81
N TRP A 101 -5.01 3.88 6.12
CA TRP A 101 -4.24 5.10 6.24
C TRP A 101 -4.73 5.93 7.42
N VAL A 102 -3.79 6.51 8.16
CA VAL A 102 -4.02 7.51 9.21
C VAL A 102 -3.07 8.67 8.98
N ASP A 103 -3.47 9.89 9.36
CA ASP A 103 -2.60 11.05 9.28
C ASP A 103 -2.96 12.15 10.27
N SER A 104 -2.16 13.20 10.27
CA SER A 104 -2.30 14.34 11.17
C SER A 104 -3.43 15.31 10.82
N ASN A 105 -4.17 15.11 9.70
CA ASN A 105 -5.28 16.00 9.34
C ASN A 105 -6.59 15.60 10.02
N THR A 106 -6.69 14.36 10.51
CA THR A 106 -7.96 13.79 10.97
C THR A 106 -7.72 12.68 11.99
N ASP A 107 -8.66 12.49 12.92
CA ASP A 107 -8.62 11.43 13.93
C ASP A 107 -9.19 10.08 13.42
N TYR A 108 -9.40 9.97 12.10
CA TYR A 108 -10.12 8.86 11.48
C TYR A 108 -9.25 8.04 10.52
N ILE A 109 -9.48 6.72 10.52
CA ILE A 109 -8.86 5.79 9.59
C ILE A 109 -9.54 5.91 8.22
N ARG A 110 -8.74 5.99 7.16
CA ARG A 110 -9.15 5.77 5.78
C ARG A 110 -8.90 4.32 5.39
N LEU A 111 -9.88 3.71 4.72
CA LEU A 111 -9.80 2.36 4.18
C LEU A 111 -9.65 2.45 2.66
N ASP A 112 -8.70 1.70 2.11
CA ASP A 112 -8.34 1.71 0.70
C ASP A 112 -8.58 0.33 0.07
N GLU A 113 -9.19 0.30 -1.11
CA GLU A 113 -9.26 -0.88 -1.98
C GLU A 113 -8.72 -0.54 -3.38
N GLY A 114 -7.81 -1.37 -3.88
CA GLY A 114 -7.02 -1.12 -5.08
C GLY A 114 -7.15 -2.21 -6.14
N VAL A 115 -7.03 -1.79 -7.40
CA VAL A 115 -6.93 -2.68 -8.58
C VAL A 115 -5.73 -2.26 -9.41
N TRP A 116 -4.93 -3.25 -9.81
CA TRP A 116 -3.77 -3.06 -10.67
C TRP A 116 -4.09 -3.32 -12.13
N ASP A 117 -3.69 -2.40 -13.01
CA ASP A 117 -3.63 -2.61 -14.45
C ASP A 117 -2.18 -2.73 -14.90
N ALA A 118 -1.80 -3.94 -15.33
CA ALA A 118 -0.44 -4.24 -15.78
C ALA A 118 -0.07 -3.59 -17.12
N ALA A 119 -1.04 -3.30 -17.98
CA ALA A 119 -0.78 -2.71 -19.30
C ALA A 119 -0.36 -1.24 -19.19
N SER A 120 -1.08 -0.48 -18.35
CA SER A 120 -0.77 0.92 -18.07
C SER A 120 0.21 1.10 -16.90
N LYS A 121 0.49 0.03 -16.13
CA LYS A 121 1.25 0.08 -14.87
C LYS A 121 0.64 1.06 -13.86
N THR A 122 -0.68 0.96 -13.69
CA THR A 122 -1.46 1.89 -12.86
C THR A 122 -2.19 1.15 -11.75
N MET A 123 -2.01 1.60 -10.52
CA MET A 123 -2.86 1.23 -9.39
C MET A 123 -4.02 2.22 -9.28
N THR A 124 -5.26 1.73 -9.23
CA THR A 124 -6.43 2.58 -8.96
C THR A 124 -7.03 2.21 -7.61
N TRP A 125 -6.99 3.15 -6.68
CA TRP A 125 -7.56 3.05 -5.35
C TRP A 125 -8.93 3.72 -5.28
N THR A 126 -9.87 3.06 -4.63
CA THR A 126 -11.07 3.67 -4.07
C THR A 126 -10.89 3.71 -2.56
N ALA A 127 -11.13 4.87 -1.96
CA ALA A 127 -10.90 5.07 -0.53
C ALA A 127 -12.10 5.68 0.17
N GLU A 128 -12.34 5.25 1.40
CA GLU A 128 -13.36 5.82 2.28
C GLU A 128 -12.71 6.26 3.60
N LEU A 129 -12.79 7.56 3.89
CA LEU A 129 -12.37 8.15 5.16
C LEU A 129 -13.60 8.32 6.05
N ARG A 130 -13.57 7.70 7.23
CA ARG A 130 -14.61 7.90 8.24
C ARG A 130 -14.70 9.38 8.62
N GLN A 131 -15.91 9.84 8.92
CA GLN A 131 -16.22 11.21 9.34
C GLN A 131 -17.03 11.18 10.64
N PRO A 132 -17.07 12.28 11.41
CA PRO A 132 -17.93 12.36 12.58
C PRO A 132 -19.40 12.35 12.15
N GLU A 133 -20.28 11.81 13.00
CA GLU A 133 -21.72 11.90 12.77
C GLU A 133 -22.18 13.38 12.76
N PRO A 134 -23.16 13.74 11.92
CA PRO A 134 -23.96 12.89 11.02
C PRO A 134 -23.37 12.79 9.59
N HIS A 135 -22.11 13.12 9.38
CA HIS A 135 -21.53 13.18 8.03
C HIS A 135 -21.26 11.77 7.47
N PRO A 136 -21.63 11.50 6.20
CA PRO A 136 -21.25 10.24 5.55
C PRO A 136 -19.72 10.18 5.35
N PRO A 137 -19.15 8.98 5.14
CA PRO A 137 -17.74 8.84 4.81
C PRO A 137 -17.35 9.69 3.59
N ALA A 138 -16.20 10.35 3.68
CA ALA A 138 -15.62 11.04 2.54
C ALA A 138 -15.02 9.99 1.60
N LYS A 139 -15.31 10.10 0.29
CA LYS A 139 -14.86 9.15 -0.72
C LYS A 139 -13.81 9.76 -1.62
N TYR A 140 -12.81 8.97 -1.98
CA TYR A 140 -11.75 9.38 -2.87
C TYR A 140 -11.51 8.32 -3.95
N ARG A 141 -11.06 8.78 -5.11
CA ARG A 141 -10.35 7.96 -6.08
C ARG A 141 -8.92 8.43 -6.16
N MET A 142 -7.99 7.50 -6.16
CA MET A 142 -6.59 7.80 -6.38
C MET A 142 -6.04 6.90 -7.48
N THR A 143 -5.30 7.47 -8.42
CA THR A 143 -4.62 6.71 -9.46
C THR A 143 -3.13 6.90 -9.32
N GLU A 144 -2.38 5.82 -9.32
CA GLU A 144 -0.93 5.84 -9.17
C GLU A 144 -0.27 5.15 -10.35
N GLU A 145 0.41 5.94 -11.18
CA GLU A 145 1.07 5.45 -12.38
C GLU A 145 2.56 5.24 -12.11
N PHE A 146 3.07 4.04 -12.38
CA PHE A 146 4.47 3.66 -12.14
C PHE A 146 5.31 3.73 -13.41
N ARG A 147 6.42 4.47 -13.35
CA ARG A 147 7.35 4.72 -14.45
C ARG A 147 8.79 4.60 -13.97
N GLY A 148 9.22 3.36 -13.70
CA GLY A 148 10.59 3.06 -13.26
C GLY A 148 10.90 3.69 -11.90
N GLY A 149 11.83 4.65 -11.87
CA GLY A 149 12.20 5.39 -10.66
C GLY A 149 11.26 6.53 -10.28
N THR A 150 10.16 6.70 -11.01
CA THR A 150 9.16 7.76 -10.76
C THR A 150 7.78 7.15 -10.71
N ARG A 151 6.90 7.73 -9.90
CA ARG A 151 5.47 7.43 -9.93
C ARG A 151 4.64 8.67 -9.62
N VAL A 152 3.43 8.73 -10.16
CA VAL A 152 2.55 9.89 -10.00
C VAL A 152 1.23 9.43 -9.41
N LEU A 153 0.92 9.92 -8.21
CA LEU A 153 -0.38 9.76 -7.56
C LEU A 153 -1.25 10.96 -7.88
N THR A 154 -2.44 10.73 -8.43
CA THR A 154 -3.47 11.77 -8.60
C THR A 154 -4.61 11.48 -7.64
N MET A 155 -5.03 12.49 -6.88
CA MET A 155 -6.09 12.35 -5.87
C MET A 155 -7.33 13.15 -6.27
N THR A 156 -8.48 12.51 -6.19
CA THR A 156 -9.79 13.10 -6.51
C THR A 156 -10.79 12.79 -5.40
N ALA A 157 -11.42 13.81 -4.82
CA ALA A 157 -12.56 13.65 -3.93
C ALA A 157 -13.84 13.41 -4.74
N ILE A 158 -14.74 12.60 -4.20
CA ILE A 158 -16.04 12.32 -4.78
C ILE A 158 -17.11 12.94 -3.87
N GLY A 159 -17.86 13.92 -4.39
CA GLY A 159 -18.91 14.60 -3.65
C GLY A 159 -19.99 13.62 -3.14
N PRO A 160 -20.29 13.58 -1.83
CA PRO A 160 -21.07 12.49 -1.20
C PRO A 160 -22.52 12.39 -1.68
N ARG A 161 -23.08 13.46 -2.26
CA ARG A 161 -24.44 13.49 -2.83
C ARG A 161 -24.46 13.60 -4.35
N SER A 162 -23.51 14.34 -4.92
CA SER A 162 -23.48 14.65 -6.35
C SER A 162 -22.73 13.62 -7.17
N GLY A 163 -21.85 12.81 -6.55
CA GLY A 163 -20.87 11.99 -7.25
C GLY A 163 -19.82 12.80 -8.03
N LYS A 164 -19.93 14.13 -8.03
CA LYS A 164 -19.03 15.04 -8.74
C LYS A 164 -17.61 14.87 -8.23
N GLU A 165 -16.69 14.74 -9.17
CA GLU A 165 -15.26 14.65 -8.94
C GLU A 165 -14.65 16.03 -8.73
N VAL A 166 -13.83 16.14 -7.67
CA VAL A 166 -13.09 17.35 -7.31
C VAL A 166 -11.62 16.98 -7.20
N PRO A 167 -10.75 17.45 -8.11
CA PRO A 167 -9.32 17.23 -8.00
C PRO A 167 -8.79 17.79 -6.68
N LEU A 168 -8.00 17.00 -5.96
CA LEU A 168 -7.34 17.42 -4.72
C LEU A 168 -5.87 17.77 -4.93
N GLY A 169 -5.24 17.18 -5.95
CA GLY A 169 -3.85 17.43 -6.28
C GLY A 169 -3.16 16.20 -6.85
N THR A 170 -1.89 16.39 -7.16
CA THR A 170 -0.98 15.35 -7.64
C THR A 170 0.23 15.27 -6.73
N ILE A 171 0.76 14.07 -6.56
CA ILE A 171 2.05 13.83 -5.91
C ILE A 171 2.95 13.13 -6.90
N THR A 172 4.07 13.76 -7.24
CA THR A 172 5.13 13.12 -8.02
C THR A 172 6.17 12.59 -7.06
N PHE A 173 6.36 11.28 -7.06
CA PHE A 173 7.37 10.61 -6.27
C PHE A 173 8.57 10.25 -7.15
N THR A 174 9.77 10.50 -6.64
CA THR A 174 11.05 10.09 -7.26
C THR A 174 11.81 9.20 -6.28
N ARG A 175 12.19 8.01 -6.73
CA ARG A 175 12.90 7.03 -5.91
C ARG A 175 14.30 7.56 -5.60
N ARG A 176 14.67 7.54 -4.33
CA ARG A 176 16.06 7.83 -3.92
C ARG A 176 16.96 6.69 -4.37
N ALA A 177 18.12 7.03 -4.92
CA ALA A 177 19.16 6.04 -5.19
C ALA A 177 19.59 5.38 -3.88
N ALA A 178 19.81 4.06 -3.92
CA ALA A 178 20.47 3.36 -2.82
C ALA A 178 21.86 3.98 -2.64
N ARG A 179 22.18 4.36 -1.40
CA ARG A 179 23.52 4.82 -1.02
C ARG A 179 24.48 3.66 -0.89
#